data_AF-A0A0B2UC84-F1
#
_entry.id   AF-A0A0B2UC84-F1
#
_cell.length_a   1.000
_cell.length_b   1.000
_cell.length_c   1.000
_cell.angle_alpha   90.00
_cell.angle_beta   90.00
_cell.angle_gamma   90.00
#
_symmetry.space_group_name_H-M   'P 1'
#
loop_
_entity.id
_entity.type
_entity.pdbx_description
1 polymer ?
#
loop_
_entity_poly.entity_id
_entity_poly.type
_entity_poly.pdbx_seq_one_letter_code
_entity_poly.pdbx_strand_id
1 'polypeptide(L)'
;MSFIIIIFILFLFAYILFKLFSKVNLELPEITLKIAGKIFTENKNLFEHEVIVTLYQEELITLVGNQNDGRVKVFKNAVICLEKETNKIAVYIDTLRVGYLNKINSSSFVNFLKIKGFSETDAFEVDAVIMSEESNQWSVKLDIPYDMEKFRFDKY
;
A
#
# COMPACT_ATOMS: atom_id res chain seq x y z
N MET A 1 -17.63 -44.32 -20.26
CA MET A 1 -16.77 -43.51 -21.15
C MET A 1 -17.07 -42.02 -21.06
N SER A 2 -18.32 -41.59 -21.19
CA SER A 2 -18.71 -40.16 -21.16
C SER A 2 -18.37 -39.43 -19.86
N PHE A 3 -18.43 -40.11 -18.70
CA PHE A 3 -18.13 -39.49 -17.40
C PHE A 3 -16.65 -39.10 -17.25
N ILE A 4 -15.73 -39.92 -17.79
CA ILE A 4 -14.29 -39.65 -17.76
C ILE A 4 -13.95 -38.45 -18.66
N ILE A 5 -14.63 -38.35 -19.81
CA ILE A 5 -14.46 -37.23 -20.74
C ILE A 5 -14.91 -35.92 -20.09
N ILE A 6 -16.04 -35.91 -19.36
CA ILE A 6 -16.54 -34.73 -18.65
C ILE A 6 -15.56 -34.27 -17.56
N ILE A 7 -15.01 -35.20 -16.77
CA ILE A 7 -14.00 -34.89 -15.74
C ILE A 7 -12.75 -34.28 -16.38
N PHE A 8 -12.30 -34.83 -17.51
CA PHE A 8 -11.11 -34.32 -18.21
C PHE A 8 -11.33 -32.90 -18.75
N ILE A 9 -12.53 -32.61 -19.28
CA ILE A 9 -12.91 -31.27 -19.74
C ILE A 9 -12.95 -30.28 -18.57
N LEU A 10 -13.54 -30.66 -17.44
CA LEU A 10 -13.57 -29.82 -16.23
C LEU A 10 -12.16 -29.54 -15.71
N PHE A 11 -11.28 -30.53 -15.73
CA PHE A 11 -9.88 -30.36 -15.32
C PHE A 11 -9.12 -29.42 -16.26
N LEU A 12 -9.31 -29.57 -17.58
CA LEU A 12 -8.71 -28.68 -18.57
C LEU A 12 -9.21 -27.24 -18.41
N PHE A 13 -10.50 -27.06 -18.15
CA PHE A 13 -11.11 -25.76 -17.93
C PHE A 13 -10.61 -25.11 -16.64
N ALA A 14 -10.51 -25.86 -15.55
CA ALA A 14 -9.93 -25.40 -14.30
C ALA A 14 -8.44 -25.02 -14.47
N TYR A 15 -7.68 -25.79 -15.25
CA TYR A 15 -6.28 -25.48 -15.55
C TYR A 15 -6.14 -24.20 -16.39
N ILE A 16 -7.01 -23.99 -17.37
CA ILE A 16 -7.05 -22.75 -18.16
C ILE A 16 -7.44 -21.57 -17.29
N LEU A 17 -8.48 -21.68 -16.45
CA LEU A 17 -8.86 -20.65 -15.49
C LEU A 17 -7.69 -20.34 -14.56
N PHE A 18 -7.09 -21.37 -13.96
CA PHE A 18 -5.96 -21.19 -13.06
C PHE A 18 -4.82 -20.46 -13.76
N LYS A 19 -4.46 -20.84 -14.99
CA LYS A 19 -3.42 -20.14 -15.78
C LYS A 19 -3.79 -18.70 -16.15
N LEU A 20 -5.08 -18.42 -16.34
CA LEU A 20 -5.59 -17.07 -16.60
C LEU A 20 -5.51 -16.19 -15.35
N PHE A 21 -5.85 -16.73 -14.17
CA PHE A 21 -5.83 -16.02 -12.89
C PHE A 21 -4.45 -15.98 -12.23
N SER A 22 -3.58 -16.96 -12.49
CA SER A 22 -2.19 -17.00 -12.00
C SER A 22 -1.21 -16.19 -12.86
N LYS A 23 -1.68 -15.67 -14.00
CA LYS A 23 -1.18 -14.40 -14.54
C LYS A 23 -1.69 -13.25 -13.66
N VAL A 24 -1.32 -13.29 -12.38
CA VAL A 24 -1.12 -12.06 -11.62
C VAL A 24 0.07 -11.44 -12.31
N ASN A 25 -0.19 -10.58 -13.31
CA ASN A 25 0.85 -9.72 -13.79
C ASN A 25 1.27 -8.91 -12.56
N LEU A 26 2.43 -9.23 -12.01
CA LEU A 26 3.24 -8.24 -11.31
C LEU A 26 3.63 -7.20 -12.37
N GLU A 27 2.65 -6.41 -12.81
CA GLU A 27 2.88 -5.10 -13.39
C GLU A 27 3.41 -4.31 -12.20
N LEU A 28 4.71 -4.45 -11.95
CA LEU A 28 5.46 -3.37 -11.36
C LEU A 28 5.15 -2.18 -12.27
N PRO A 29 4.40 -1.17 -11.80
CA PRO A 29 4.31 0.04 -12.58
C PRO A 29 5.75 0.51 -12.71
N GLU A 30 6.29 0.60 -13.93
CA GLU A 30 7.52 1.35 -14.23
C GLU A 30 7.30 2.85 -14.02
N ILE A 31 6.53 3.23 -13.00
CA ILE A 31 6.35 4.59 -12.58
C ILE A 31 7.56 4.88 -11.71
N THR A 32 8.55 5.55 -12.30
CA THR A 32 9.59 6.21 -11.52
C THR A 32 8.90 7.29 -10.70
N LEU A 33 8.54 6.97 -9.46
CA LEU A 33 7.92 7.92 -8.54
C LEU A 33 8.93 9.02 -8.22
N LYS A 34 8.55 10.27 -8.50
CA LYS A 34 9.35 11.42 -8.10
C LYS A 34 9.01 11.78 -6.67
N ILE A 35 9.90 11.45 -5.73
CA ILE A 35 9.76 11.83 -4.34
C ILE A 35 10.04 13.34 -4.23
N ALA A 36 9.00 14.12 -3.95
CA ALA A 36 9.07 15.58 -3.89
C ALA A 36 9.46 16.12 -2.50
N GLY A 37 9.39 15.27 -1.48
CA GLY A 37 9.74 15.63 -0.11
C GLY A 37 9.23 14.63 0.92
N LYS A 38 9.37 14.99 2.19
CA LYS A 38 8.89 14.21 3.33
C LYS A 38 7.77 14.96 4.06
N ILE A 39 6.61 14.33 4.23
CA ILE A 39 5.50 14.81 5.06
C ILE A 39 5.70 14.30 6.49
N PHE A 40 5.41 15.15 7.46
CA PHE A 40 5.48 14.82 8.88
C PHE A 40 4.44 15.59 9.68
N THR A 41 4.18 15.13 10.90
CA THR A 41 3.37 15.82 11.89
C THR A 41 4.24 16.65 12.85
N GLU A 42 3.68 17.72 13.43
CA GLU A 42 4.36 18.48 14.50
C GLU A 42 4.53 17.62 15.77
N ASN A 43 3.53 16.77 16.07
CA ASN A 43 3.58 15.77 17.14
C ASN A 43 4.11 14.44 16.60
N LYS A 44 5.44 14.40 16.40
CA LYS A 44 6.17 13.20 15.99
C LYS A 44 5.68 11.96 16.76
N ASN A 45 5.39 10.88 16.03
CA ASN A 45 4.99 9.56 16.52
C ASN A 45 3.52 9.35 16.91
N LEU A 46 2.58 10.16 16.43
CA LEU A 46 1.16 9.90 16.68
C LEU A 46 0.63 8.69 15.89
N PHE A 47 1.23 8.36 14.73
CA PHE A 47 0.88 7.20 13.88
C PHE A 47 -0.64 6.94 13.81
N GLU A 48 -1.39 7.99 13.45
CA GLU A 48 -2.84 7.96 13.52
C GLU A 48 -3.49 7.40 12.24
N HIS A 49 -2.78 7.40 11.11
CA HIS A 49 -3.39 7.06 9.81
C HIS A 49 -3.29 5.59 9.49
N GLU A 50 -4.42 4.90 9.56
CA GLU A 50 -4.51 3.50 9.15
C GLU A 50 -4.47 3.35 7.63
N VAL A 51 -3.69 2.36 7.20
CA VAL A 51 -3.64 1.88 5.83
C VAL A 51 -4.55 0.66 5.71
N ILE A 52 -5.32 0.59 4.63
CA ILE A 52 -6.12 -0.59 4.28
C ILE A 52 -5.17 -1.63 3.69
N VAL A 53 -4.85 -2.65 4.47
CA VAL A 53 -3.80 -3.66 4.17
C VAL A 53 -4.34 -5.08 3.95
N THR A 54 -5.65 -5.26 3.82
CA THR A 54 -6.31 -6.59 3.80
C THR A 54 -5.79 -7.51 2.69
N LEU A 55 -5.40 -6.95 1.55
CA LEU A 55 -4.87 -7.70 0.40
C LEU A 55 -3.33 -7.74 0.35
N TYR A 56 -2.65 -7.21 1.38
CA TYR A 56 -1.21 -6.94 1.35
C TYR A 56 -0.44 -7.57 2.53
N GLN A 57 -0.99 -8.63 3.12
CA GLN A 57 -0.39 -9.26 4.30
C GLN A 57 0.93 -9.97 3.97
N GLU A 58 1.05 -10.56 2.76
CA GLU A 58 2.28 -11.24 2.33
C GLU A 58 3.44 -10.25 2.13
N GLU A 59 3.15 -9.07 1.57
CA GLU A 59 4.10 -7.97 1.44
C GLU A 59 4.59 -7.50 2.81
N LEU A 60 3.68 -7.36 3.78
CA LEU A 60 4.03 -6.97 5.15
C LEU A 60 4.88 -8.03 5.86
N ILE A 61 4.57 -9.32 5.66
CA ILE A 61 5.41 -10.42 6.14
C ILE A 61 6.80 -10.37 5.51
N THR A 62 6.90 -10.05 4.22
CA THR A 62 8.19 -9.90 3.53
C THR A 62 9.03 -8.76 4.11
N LEU A 63 8.39 -7.64 4.48
CA LEU A 63 9.05 -6.46 5.03
C LEU A 63 9.54 -6.62 6.47
N VAL A 64 8.82 -7.41 7.28
CA VAL A 64 9.08 -7.59 8.72
C VAL A 64 9.76 -8.93 9.04
N GLY A 65 9.70 -9.89 8.11
CA GLY A 65 10.11 -11.27 8.34
C GLY A 65 9.05 -12.08 9.09
N ASN A 66 9.18 -13.40 9.05
CA ASN A 66 8.27 -14.30 9.78
C ASN A 66 8.50 -14.15 11.29
N GLN A 67 7.45 -13.77 12.03
CA GLN A 67 7.53 -13.54 13.46
C GLN A 67 6.79 -14.66 14.18
N ASN A 68 7.51 -15.37 15.05
CA ASN A 68 7.00 -16.60 15.67
C ASN A 68 6.32 -16.36 17.03
N ASP A 69 6.46 -15.18 17.65
CA ASP A 69 5.64 -14.82 18.82
C ASP A 69 5.77 -13.34 19.23
N GLY A 70 4.69 -12.77 19.75
CA GLY A 70 4.66 -11.44 20.39
C GLY A 70 4.19 -10.26 19.53
N ARG A 71 3.88 -9.14 20.20
CA ARG A 71 3.52 -7.87 19.54
C ARG A 71 4.78 -7.23 18.97
N VAL A 72 4.96 -7.32 17.67
CA VAL A 72 6.07 -6.70 16.94
C VAL A 72 5.67 -5.31 16.45
N LYS A 73 6.58 -4.34 16.60
CA LYS A 73 6.44 -2.98 16.08
C LYS A 73 7.71 -2.62 15.31
N VAL A 74 7.58 -2.39 14.00
CA VAL A 74 8.70 -2.04 13.12
C VAL A 74 8.47 -0.67 12.51
N PHE A 75 9.43 0.23 12.68
CA PHE A 75 9.41 1.55 12.05
C PHE A 75 10.05 1.49 10.67
N LYS A 76 9.40 2.11 9.69
CA LYS A 76 9.83 2.16 8.29
C LYS A 76 9.54 3.55 7.71
N ASN A 77 10.20 3.88 6.61
CA ASN A 77 9.74 4.97 5.75
C ASN A 77 8.75 4.38 4.74
N ALA A 78 7.61 5.03 4.57
CA ALA A 78 6.68 4.74 3.50
C ALA A 78 6.68 5.89 2.48
N VAL A 79 6.25 5.58 1.27
CA VAL A 79 6.01 6.55 0.21
C VAL A 79 4.52 6.53 -0.11
N ILE A 80 3.89 7.70 -0.11
CA ILE A 80 2.52 7.88 -0.54
C ILE A 80 2.47 8.57 -1.90
N CYS A 81 1.62 8.07 -2.79
CA CYS A 81 1.39 8.68 -4.10
C CYS A 81 -0.04 8.39 -4.60
N LEU A 82 -0.51 9.20 -5.54
CA LEU A 82 -1.79 8.95 -6.20
C LEU A 82 -1.64 7.83 -7.24
N GLU A 83 -2.45 6.79 -7.13
CA GLU A 83 -2.58 5.75 -8.15
C GLU A 83 -3.77 6.09 -9.04
N LYS A 84 -3.53 6.34 -10.34
CA LYS A 84 -4.54 6.90 -11.25
C LYS A 84 -5.61 5.88 -11.61
N GLU A 85 -5.24 4.61 -11.70
CA GLU A 85 -6.08 3.49 -12.10
C GLU A 85 -7.18 3.24 -11.07
N THR A 86 -6.85 3.34 -9.79
CA THR A 86 -7.78 3.13 -8.68
C THR A 86 -8.32 4.42 -8.08
N ASN A 87 -7.74 5.56 -8.45
CA ASN A 87 -8.00 6.88 -7.86
C ASN A 87 -7.90 6.84 -6.32
N LYS A 88 -6.90 6.13 -5.80
CA LYS A 88 -6.60 5.99 -4.37
C LYS A 88 -5.18 6.47 -4.08
N ILE A 89 -4.92 6.78 -2.82
CA ILE A 89 -3.58 7.11 -2.36
C ILE A 89 -2.92 5.81 -1.94
N ALA A 90 -2.04 5.31 -2.79
CA ALA A 90 -1.29 4.09 -2.55
C ALA A 90 -0.14 4.36 -1.57
N VAL A 91 0.17 3.35 -0.76
CA VAL A 91 1.24 3.36 0.23
C VAL A 91 2.24 2.28 -0.14
N TYR A 92 3.51 2.67 -0.26
CA TYR A 92 4.62 1.79 -0.59
C TYR A 92 5.65 1.77 0.54
N ILE A 93 6.23 0.61 0.85
CA ILE A 93 7.36 0.45 1.78
C ILE A 93 8.40 -0.44 1.11
N ASP A 94 9.66 -0.02 1.09
CA ASP A 94 10.77 -0.73 0.42
C ASP A 94 10.38 -1.22 -1.00
N THR A 95 9.69 -0.37 -1.78
CA THR A 95 9.13 -0.62 -3.13
C THR A 95 7.90 -1.53 -3.23
N LEU A 96 7.48 -2.18 -2.14
CA LEU A 96 6.28 -3.00 -2.12
C LEU A 96 5.05 -2.14 -1.82
N ARG A 97 3.98 -2.32 -2.60
CA ARG A 97 2.67 -1.73 -2.29
C ARG A 97 2.12 -2.45 -1.07
N VAL A 98 1.88 -1.71 0.01
CA VAL A 98 1.37 -2.26 1.28
C VAL A 98 -0.10 -1.93 1.52
N GLY A 99 -0.70 -1.06 0.72
CA GLY A 99 -2.11 -0.75 0.81
C GLY A 99 -2.49 0.63 0.31
N TYR A 100 -3.62 1.13 0.78
CA TYR A 100 -4.14 2.46 0.48
C TYR A 100 -4.49 3.20 1.76
N LEU A 101 -4.38 4.54 1.74
CA LEU A 101 -4.88 5.35 2.85
C LEU A 101 -6.39 5.17 3.02
N ASN A 102 -6.81 5.02 4.27
CA ASN A 102 -8.22 4.82 4.61
C ASN A 102 -9.01 6.14 4.66
N LYS A 103 -8.53 7.12 5.44
CA LYS A 103 -9.33 8.31 5.77
C LYS A 103 -9.22 9.47 4.79
N ILE A 104 -8.05 9.63 4.17
CA ILE A 104 -7.80 10.72 3.24
C ILE A 104 -8.23 10.26 1.85
N ASN A 105 -9.17 10.97 1.23
CA ASN A 105 -9.58 10.69 -0.13
C ASN A 105 -8.60 11.29 -1.16
N SER A 106 -8.60 10.72 -2.36
CA SER A 106 -7.73 11.14 -3.47
C SER A 106 -7.96 12.57 -3.93
N SER A 107 -9.20 13.05 -3.92
CA SER A 107 -9.54 14.43 -4.32
C SER A 107 -8.86 15.46 -3.42
N SER A 108 -8.90 15.27 -2.10
CA SER A 108 -8.23 16.13 -1.13
C SER A 108 -6.72 16.13 -1.32
N PHE A 109 -6.12 14.96 -1.61
CA PHE A 109 -4.69 14.86 -1.88
C PHE A 109 -4.30 15.54 -3.20
N VAL A 110 -5.07 15.34 -4.27
CA VAL A 110 -4.88 16.03 -5.56
C VAL A 110 -4.97 17.54 -5.41
N ASN A 111 -5.94 18.02 -4.63
CA ASN A 111 -6.07 19.45 -4.34
C ASN A 111 -4.86 19.98 -3.56
N PHE A 112 -4.37 19.24 -2.57
CA PHE A 112 -3.13 19.57 -1.87
C PHE A 112 -1.95 19.70 -2.84
N LEU A 113 -1.74 18.72 -3.72
CA LEU A 113 -0.66 18.74 -4.72
C LEU A 113 -0.77 20.00 -5.59
N LYS A 114 -1.96 20.28 -6.12
CA LYS A 114 -2.23 21.46 -6.95
C LYS A 114 -1.96 22.78 -6.23
N ILE A 115 -2.49 22.95 -5.01
CA ILE A 115 -2.33 24.16 -4.20
C ILE A 115 -0.85 24.41 -3.88
N LYS A 116 -0.07 23.36 -3.66
CA LYS A 116 1.37 23.45 -3.32
C LYS A 116 2.30 23.45 -4.55
N GLY A 117 1.74 23.35 -5.76
CA GLY A 117 2.48 23.40 -7.03
C GLY A 117 3.20 22.09 -7.39
N PHE A 118 2.72 20.96 -6.88
CA PHE A 118 3.22 19.62 -7.20
C PHE A 118 2.44 18.97 -8.34
N SER A 119 3.08 18.02 -9.02
CA SER A 119 2.44 17.15 -10.01
C SER A 119 1.57 16.10 -9.33
N GLU A 120 0.53 15.62 -10.01
CA GLU A 120 -0.26 14.46 -9.56
C GLU A 120 0.55 13.16 -9.50
N THR A 121 1.74 13.14 -10.12
CA THR A 121 2.69 12.03 -10.07
C THR A 121 3.75 12.17 -8.96
N ASP A 122 3.75 13.30 -8.25
CA ASP A 122 4.71 13.51 -7.16
C ASP A 122 4.32 12.66 -5.96
N ALA A 123 5.34 12.04 -5.36
CA ALA A 123 5.21 11.18 -4.20
C ALA A 123 5.84 11.85 -2.97
N PHE A 124 5.42 11.43 -1.78
CA PHE A 124 5.94 11.95 -0.53
C PHE A 124 6.35 10.83 0.40
N GLU A 125 7.51 10.99 1.02
CA GLU A 125 7.93 10.14 2.12
C GLU A 125 7.14 10.47 3.39
N VAL A 126 6.83 9.46 4.18
CA VAL A 126 6.16 9.56 5.48
C VAL A 126 6.74 8.52 6.42
N ASP A 127 6.74 8.82 7.71
CA ASP A 127 7.10 7.81 8.70
C ASP A 127 5.95 6.81 8.85
N ALA A 128 6.27 5.52 8.91
CA ALA A 128 5.32 4.43 9.01
C ALA A 128 5.69 3.47 10.14
N VAL A 129 4.67 2.86 10.72
CA VAL A 129 4.83 1.76 11.65
C VAL A 129 4.01 0.56 11.21
N ILE A 130 4.68 -0.59 11.15
CA ILE A 130 4.07 -1.89 10.91
C ILE A 130 3.92 -2.57 12.27
N MET A 131 2.71 -3.01 12.61
CA MET A 131 2.39 -3.62 13.89
C MET A 131 1.74 -4.98 13.69
N SER A 132 2.11 -5.97 14.51
CA SER A 132 1.36 -7.21 14.62
C SER A 132 0.32 -7.07 15.73
N GLU A 133 -0.95 -7.29 15.40
CA GLU A 133 -2.05 -7.20 16.37
C GLU A 133 -2.33 -8.56 17.01
N GLU A 134 -2.51 -9.60 16.19
CA GLU A 134 -2.69 -11.01 16.57
C GLU A 134 -2.04 -11.92 15.51
N SER A 135 -1.85 -13.22 15.82
CA SER A 135 -1.08 -14.18 15.02
C SER A 135 -1.29 -14.02 13.50
N ASN A 136 -0.26 -13.53 12.81
CA ASN A 136 -0.18 -13.30 11.37
C ASN A 136 -1.08 -12.20 10.77
N GLN A 137 -1.64 -11.30 11.59
CA GLN A 137 -2.27 -10.08 11.09
C GLN A 137 -1.41 -8.85 11.38
N TRP A 138 -1.13 -8.13 10.30
CA TRP A 138 -0.34 -6.92 10.28
C TRP A 138 -1.21 -5.71 9.99
N SER A 139 -1.00 -4.64 10.75
CA SER A 139 -1.55 -3.31 10.48
C SER A 139 -0.44 -2.33 10.20
N VAL A 140 -0.73 -1.33 9.37
CA VAL A 140 0.20 -0.23 9.07
C VAL A 140 -0.45 1.08 9.45
N LYS A 141 0.31 1.90 10.18
CA LYS A 141 -0.09 3.27 10.52
C LYS A 141 0.97 4.27 10.07
N LEU A 142 0.54 5.42 9.57
CA LEU A 142 1.42 6.49 9.08
C LEU A 142 1.38 7.70 10.02
N ASP A 143 2.53 8.36 10.15
CA ASP A 143 2.67 9.63 10.87
C ASP A 143 2.36 10.81 9.94
N ILE A 144 1.09 10.92 9.58
CA ILE A 144 0.53 12.05 8.83
C ILE A 144 -0.73 12.58 9.53
N PRO A 145 -1.03 13.88 9.43
CA PRO A 145 -2.22 14.44 10.06
C PRO A 145 -3.49 14.06 9.28
N TYR A 146 -4.66 14.04 9.94
CA TYR A 146 -5.94 13.74 9.27
C TYR A 146 -6.40 14.84 8.35
N ASP A 147 -5.96 16.04 8.67
CA ASP A 147 -6.28 17.24 7.95
C ASP A 147 -5.11 17.60 7.03
N MET A 148 -5.39 17.58 5.72
CA MET A 148 -4.44 17.92 4.67
C MET A 148 -3.91 19.35 4.79
N GLU A 149 -4.68 20.29 5.36
CA GLU A 149 -4.22 21.66 5.57
C GLU A 149 -3.10 21.75 6.62
N LYS A 150 -3.02 20.75 7.50
CA LYS A 150 -1.99 20.63 8.52
C LYS A 150 -0.74 19.90 8.04
N PHE A 151 -0.70 19.50 6.77
CA PHE A 151 0.49 18.84 6.21
C PHE A 151 1.67 19.81 6.30
N ARG A 152 2.69 19.36 7.02
CA ARG A 152 4.03 19.96 7.00
C ARG A 152 4.90 19.04 6.18
N PHE A 153 5.75 19.64 5.34
CA PHE A 153 6.65 18.87 4.51
C PHE A 153 7.95 19.63 4.28
N ASP A 154 9.03 18.87 4.20
CA ASP A 154 10.33 19.35 3.75
C ASP A 154 10.48 18.95 2.29
N LYS A 155 10.71 19.92 1.40
CA LYS A 155 11.02 19.65 -0.01
C LYS A 155 12.45 19.12 -0.12
N TYR A 156 12.65 18.16 -1.01
CA TYR A 156 13.99 17.71 -1.42
C TYR A 156 14.57 18.60 -2.51
#